data_AF-A0A3D5MW25-F1
#
_entry.id   AF-A0A3D5MW25-F1
#
_cell.length_a   1.000
_cell.length_b   1.000
_cell.length_c   1.000
_cell.angle_alpha   90.00
_cell.angle_beta   90.00
_cell.angle_gamma   90.00
#
_symmetry.space_group_name_H-M   'P 1'
#
loop_
_entity.id
_entity.type
_entity.pdbx_description
1 polymer ?
#
loop_
_entity_poly.entity_id
_entity_poly.type
_entity_poly.pdbx_seq_one_letter_code
_entity_poly.pdbx_strand_id
1 'polypeptide(L)'
;MNLRGSKTAKNLLASAEAEKEEWTKDYQNFAKTAKSEGFMEIALTFKKIASIEKMHDKIYRKLLRNIENGSVFKKDKEVLWKCNNCGFIYKIKAESYA
;
A
#
# COMPACT_ATOMS: atom_id res chain seq x y z
N MET A 1 7.72 15.81 13.09
CA MET A 1 6.85 14.72 13.58
C MET A 1 7.53 13.39 13.32
N ASN A 2 7.86 12.62 14.36
CA ASN A 2 8.47 11.30 14.21
C ASN A 2 7.36 10.22 14.24
N LEU A 3 7.23 9.47 13.15
CA LEU A 3 6.22 8.42 12.99
C LEU A 3 6.78 6.99 13.15
N ARG A 4 8.09 6.84 13.35
CA ARG A 4 8.74 5.54 13.51
C ARG A 4 8.17 4.82 14.74
N GLY A 5 7.84 3.54 14.59
CA GLY A 5 7.25 2.72 15.66
C GLY A 5 5.84 3.15 16.12
N SER A 6 5.23 4.15 15.47
CA SER A 6 3.89 4.63 15.79
C SER A 6 2.81 3.55 15.59
N LYS A 7 1.62 3.78 16.15
CA LYS A 7 0.45 2.94 15.89
C LYS A 7 0.17 2.81 14.39
N THR A 8 0.29 3.90 13.64
CA THR A 8 0.13 3.89 12.17
C THR A 8 1.16 2.99 11.49
N ALA A 9 2.44 3.04 11.90
CA ALA A 9 3.47 2.16 11.34
C ALA A 9 3.15 0.68 11.59
N LYS A 10 2.76 0.34 12.82
CA LYS A 10 2.35 -1.03 13.19
C LYS A 10 1.15 -1.50 12.37
N ASN A 11 0.14 -0.63 12.20
CA ASN A 11 -1.04 -0.94 11.40
C ASN A 11 -0.69 -1.17 9.93
N LEU A 12 0.16 -0.34 9.33
CA LEU A 12 0.60 -0.52 7.94
C LEU A 12 1.33 -1.85 7.73
N LEU A 13 2.17 -2.26 8.68
CA LEU A 13 2.83 -3.56 8.62
C LEU A 13 1.82 -4.70 8.74
N ALA A 14 0.91 -4.64 9.72
CA ALA A 14 -0.12 -5.65 9.91
C ALA A 14 -1.01 -5.79 8.66
N SER A 15 -1.47 -4.67 8.09
CA SER A 15 -2.23 -4.68 6.83
C SER A 15 -1.42 -5.27 5.68
N ALA A 16 -0.15 -4.90 5.49
CA ALA A 16 0.67 -5.46 4.42
C ALA A 16 0.89 -6.98 4.52
N GLU A 17 1.01 -7.52 5.73
CA GLU A 17 1.10 -8.98 5.92
C GLU A 17 -0.23 -9.69 5.69
N ALA A 18 -1.36 -9.10 6.11
CA ALA A 18 -2.69 -9.63 5.82
C ALA A 18 -2.97 -9.66 4.31
N GLU A 19 -2.77 -8.54 3.61
CA GLU A 19 -2.91 -8.45 2.16
C GLU A 19 -2.04 -9.48 1.43
N LYS A 20 -0.81 -9.71 1.93
CA LYS A 20 0.10 -10.71 1.38
C LYS A 20 -0.44 -12.13 1.52
N GLU A 21 -0.99 -12.51 2.66
CA GLU A 21 -1.65 -13.80 2.82
C GLU A 21 -2.81 -13.92 1.82
N GLU A 22 -3.64 -12.89 1.71
CA GLU A 22 -4.80 -12.87 0.82
C GLU A 22 -4.42 -13.07 -0.66
N TRP A 23 -3.45 -12.30 -1.18
CA TRP A 23 -3.09 -12.39 -2.61
C TRP A 23 -2.22 -13.59 -2.98
N THR A 24 -1.42 -14.12 -2.05
CA THR A 24 -0.54 -15.28 -2.31
C THR A 24 -1.23 -16.61 -2.10
N LYS A 25 -2.18 -16.69 -1.15
CA LYS A 25 -2.74 -17.94 -0.67
C LYS A 25 -4.25 -17.95 -0.79
N ASP A 26 -4.96 -17.09 -0.07
CA ASP A 26 -6.41 -17.28 0.13
C ASP A 26 -7.19 -17.12 -1.17
N TYR A 27 -7.06 -15.98 -1.86
CA TYR A 27 -7.76 -15.77 -3.12
C TYR A 27 -7.27 -16.68 -4.25
N GLN A 28 -6.01 -17.14 -4.20
CA GLN A 28 -5.52 -18.16 -5.13
C GLN A 28 -6.21 -19.51 -4.89
N ASN A 29 -6.39 -19.89 -3.62
CA ASN A 29 -7.07 -21.12 -3.24
C ASN A 29 -8.57 -21.03 -3.54
N PHE A 30 -9.23 -19.91 -3.23
CA PHE A 30 -10.64 -19.70 -3.55
C PHE A 30 -10.88 -19.75 -5.06
N ALA A 31 -9.99 -19.15 -5.87
CA ALA A 31 -10.08 -19.25 -7.32
C ALA A 31 -9.93 -20.70 -7.83
N LYS A 32 -9.06 -21.50 -7.21
CA LYS A 32 -8.90 -22.92 -7.56
C LYS A 32 -10.16 -23.72 -7.20
N THR A 33 -10.70 -23.54 -6.00
CA THR A 33 -11.92 -24.21 -5.53
C THR A 33 -13.13 -23.84 -6.40
N ALA A 34 -13.35 -22.55 -6.65
CA ALA A 34 -14.42 -22.08 -7.52
C ALA A 34 -14.30 -22.67 -8.93
N LYS A 35 -13.09 -22.79 -9.46
CA LYS A 35 -12.86 -23.45 -10.76
C LYS A 35 -13.19 -24.94 -10.72
N SER A 36 -12.81 -25.67 -9.67
CA SER A 36 -13.13 -27.10 -9.55
C SER A 36 -14.61 -27.39 -9.39
N GLU A 37 -15.37 -26.45 -8.81
CA GLU A 37 -16.82 -26.54 -8.64
C GLU A 37 -17.61 -26.05 -9.87
N GLY A 38 -16.93 -25.59 -10.92
CA GLY A 38 -17.56 -25.12 -12.16
C GLY A 38 -17.94 -23.64 -12.17
N PHE A 39 -17.65 -22.89 -11.11
CA PHE A 39 -17.93 -21.45 -10.99
C PHE A 39 -16.83 -20.58 -11.63
N MET A 40 -16.75 -20.63 -12.96
CA MET A 40 -15.68 -19.96 -13.71
C MET A 40 -15.62 -18.44 -13.53
N GLU A 41 -16.77 -17.76 -13.47
CA GLU A 41 -16.81 -16.31 -13.26
C GLU A 41 -16.30 -15.93 -11.87
N ILE A 42 -16.70 -16.68 -10.84
CA ILE A 42 -16.24 -16.50 -9.46
C ILE A 42 -14.73 -16.74 -9.36
N ALA A 43 -14.22 -17.78 -10.03
CA ALA A 43 -12.79 -18.05 -10.08
C ALA A 43 -11.98 -16.90 -10.70
N LEU A 44 -12.51 -16.28 -11.77
CA LEU A 44 -11.89 -15.10 -12.39
C LEU A 44 -11.95 -13.87 -11.46
N THR A 45 -13.06 -13.69 -10.75
CA THR A 45 -13.22 -12.61 -9.77
C THR A 45 -12.18 -12.74 -8.65
N PHE A 46 -12.01 -13.93 -8.05
CA PHE A 46 -10.99 -14.14 -7.02
C PHE A 46 -9.56 -13.88 -7.54
N LYS A 47 -9.25 -14.27 -8.78
CA LYS A 47 -7.94 -13.91 -9.38
C LYS A 47 -7.74 -12.40 -9.52
N LYS A 48 -8.80 -11.66 -9.89
CA LYS A 48 -8.75 -10.20 -9.97
C LYS A 48 -8.58 -9.58 -8.59
N ILE A 49 -9.30 -10.06 -7.57
CA ILE A 49 -9.15 -9.60 -6.19
C ILE A 49 -7.71 -9.82 -5.72
N ALA A 50 -7.13 -11.01 -5.93
CA ALA A 50 -5.72 -11.26 -5.60
C ALA A 50 -4.76 -10.23 -6.26
N SER A 51 -5.04 -9.81 -7.50
CA SER A 51 -4.22 -8.78 -8.16
C SER A 51 -4.35 -7.39 -7.50
N ILE A 52 -5.51 -7.08 -6.94
CA ILE A 52 -5.80 -5.83 -6.21
C ILE A 52 -5.10 -5.84 -4.85
N GLU A 53 -5.21 -6.92 -4.08
CA GLU A 53 -4.58 -7.02 -2.76
C GLU A 53 -3.04 -6.97 -2.86
N LYS A 54 -2.47 -7.49 -3.96
CA LYS A 54 -1.03 -7.30 -4.27
C LYS A 54 -0.67 -5.82 -4.44
N MET A 55 -1.57 -5.00 -4.98
CA MET A 55 -1.36 -3.56 -5.10
C MET A 55 -1.51 -2.86 -3.75
N HIS A 56 -2.47 -3.25 -2.92
CA HIS A 56 -2.62 -2.76 -1.54
C HIS A 56 -1.36 -3.04 -0.70
N ASP A 57 -0.87 -4.28 -0.71
CA ASP A 57 0.40 -4.67 -0.07
C ASP A 57 1.56 -3.75 -0.50
N LYS A 58 1.73 -3.55 -1.82
CA LYS A 58 2.77 -2.66 -2.36
C LYS A 58 2.63 -1.22 -1.84
N ILE A 59 1.40 -0.70 -1.75
CA ILE A 59 1.12 0.66 -1.24
C ILE A 59 1.45 0.74 0.25
N TYR A 60 0.96 -0.19 1.08
CA TYR A 60 1.21 -0.17 2.52
C TYR A 60 2.69 -0.28 2.85
N ARG A 61 3.44 -1.19 2.19
CA ARG A 61 4.89 -1.26 2.37
C ARG A 61 5.60 0.01 1.93
N LYS A 62 5.13 0.68 0.86
CA LYS A 62 5.69 1.97 0.43
C LYS A 62 5.46 3.06 1.48
N LEU A 63 4.26 3.13 2.07
CA LEU A 63 3.93 4.08 3.12
C LEU A 63 4.72 3.81 4.41
N LEU A 64 4.84 2.53 4.80
CA LEU A 64 5.65 2.11 5.95
C LEU A 64 7.12 2.53 5.76
N ARG A 65 7.72 2.24 4.60
CA ARG A 65 9.09 2.69 4.29
C ARG A 65 9.25 4.20 4.36
N ASN A 66 8.25 4.97 3.91
CA ASN A 66 8.32 6.43 4.04
C ASN A 66 8.37 6.86 5.52
N ILE A 67 7.59 6.21 6.40
CA ILE A 67 7.62 6.44 7.84
C ILE A 67 8.97 6.05 8.44
N GLU A 68 9.47 4.86 8.15
CA GLU A 68 10.75 4.35 8.65
C GLU A 68 11.92 5.23 8.20
N ASN A 69 11.88 5.73 6.97
CA ASN A 69 12.91 6.62 6.44
C ASN A 69 12.72 8.09 6.85
N GLY A 70 11.65 8.43 7.58
CA GLY A 70 11.35 9.82 7.93
C GLY A 70 11.05 10.72 6.71
N SER A 71 10.65 10.12 5.58
CA SER A 71 10.44 10.80 4.30
C SER A 71 8.96 11.03 3.98
N VAL A 72 8.08 10.96 5.00
CA VAL A 72 6.64 11.26 4.84
C VAL A 72 6.40 12.70 4.44
N PHE A 73 7.18 13.64 5.01
CA PHE A 73 7.11 15.09 4.79
C PHE A 73 8.43 15.70 4.30
N LYS A 74 9.38 14.85 3.85
CA LYS A 74 10.70 15.24 3.36
C LYS A 74 11.06 14.41 2.13
N LYS A 75 11.69 15.02 1.13
CA LYS A 75 12.23 14.36 -0.07
C LYS A 75 13.60 14.91 -0.41
N ASP A 76 14.45 14.05 -0.96
CA ASP A 76 15.83 14.40 -1.33
C ASP A 76 15.91 15.11 -2.69
N LYS A 77 14.81 15.12 -3.43
CA LYS A 77 14.68 15.77 -4.74
C LYS A 77 13.53 16.76 -4.71
N GLU A 78 13.61 17.71 -5.64
CA GLU A 78 12.52 18.65 -5.88
C GLU A 78 11.23 17.89 -6.26
N VAL A 79 10.13 18.23 -5.58
CA VAL A 79 8.83 17.59 -5.76
C VAL A 79 7.69 18.60 -5.55
N LEU A 80 6.55 18.32 -6.17
CA LEU A 80 5.32 19.09 -5.97
C LEU A 80 4.42 18.39 -4.94
N TRP A 81 4.02 19.14 -3.91
CA TRP A 81 3.14 18.68 -2.85
C TRP A 81 1.78 19.29 -3.05
N LYS A 82 0.77 18.45 -3.23
CA LYS A 82 -0.62 18.89 -3.26
C LYS A 82 -1.21 18.81 -1.85
N CYS A 83 -1.73 19.92 -1.35
CA CYS A 83 -2.54 19.93 -0.14
C CYS A 83 -3.85 19.16 -0.39
N ASN A 84 -4.12 18.12 0.40
CA ASN A 84 -5.36 17.35 0.28
C ASN A 84 -6.59 18.09 0.84
N ASN A 85 -6.41 19.18 1.59
CA ASN A 85 -7.52 20.00 2.10
C ASN A 85 -8.06 20.99 1.06
N CYS A 86 -7.18 21.71 0.34
CA CYS A 86 -7.59 22.78 -0.58
C CYS A 86 -7.01 22.70 -2.00
N GLY A 87 -6.13 21.73 -2.28
CA GLY A 87 -5.52 21.57 -3.61
C GLY A 87 -4.32 22.45 -3.92
N PHE A 88 -3.90 23.35 -3.01
CA PHE A 88 -2.69 24.16 -3.19
C PHE A 88 -1.46 23.30 -3.49
N ILE A 89 -0.65 23.70 -4.48
CA ILE A 89 0.56 23.00 -4.90
C ILE A 89 1.78 23.75 -4.35
N TYR A 90 2.48 23.14 -3.41
CA TYR A 90 3.75 23.65 -2.88
C TYR A 90 4.93 22.95 -3.54
N LYS A 91 5.86 23.74 -4.10
CA LYS A 91 7.10 23.25 -4.71
C LYS A 91 8.19 23.19 -3.64
N ILE A 92 8.59 21.99 -3.23
CA ILE A 92 9.69 21.78 -2.27
C ILE A 92 11.00 21.63 -3.04
N LYS A 93 12.01 22.44 -2.72
CA LYS A 93 13.38 22.29 -3.23
C LYS A 93 14.15 21.25 -2.39
N ALA A 94 15.10 20.54 -2.99
CA ALA A 94 15.99 19.66 -2.22
C ALA A 94 16.68 20.46 -1.11
N GLU A 95 16.79 19.89 0.10
CA GLU A 95 17.52 20.43 1.25
C GLU A 95 17.03 21.77 1.86
N SER A 96 15.76 22.15 1.73
CA SER A 96 15.28 23.38 2.40
C SER A 96 15.02 23.27 3.91
N TYR A 97 15.39 22.14 4.54
CA TYR A 97 15.26 21.90 5.98
C TYR A 97 16.43 21.04 6.46
N ALA A 98 17.63 21.66 6.48
CA ALA A 98 18.68 21.29 7.42
C ALA A 98 18.34 21.88 8.79
#